data_AF-A0A7S0TMA9-F1
#
_entry.id   AF-A0A7S0TMA9-F1
#
_cell.length_a   1.000
_cell.length_b   1.000
_cell.length_c   1.000
_cell.angle_alpha   90.00
_cell.angle_beta   90.00
_cell.angle_gamma   90.00
#
_symmetry.space_group_name_H-M   'P 1'
#
loop_
_entity.id
_entity.type
_entity.pdbx_description
1 polymer ?
#
loop_
_entity_poly.entity_id
_entity_poly.type
_entity_poly.pdbx_seq_one_letter_code
_entity_poly.pdbx_strand_id
1 'polypeptide(L)'
;GGDAVVAVFLTKTEPGRYLPLLQLRGLDPDADYVLEEIFPNSSSRDKDTGQIKMTGGTPQWQLGRQALTVSGSSLMKVGIPVRLSYDGDSAAFVLRRVSPPAGPSGLS
;
A
#
# COMPACT_ATOMS: atom_id res chain seq x y z
N GLY A 1 -13.12 -1.82 16.67
CA GLY A 1 -12.04 -1.57 15.70
C GLY A 1 -12.21 -2.56 14.57
N GLY A 2 -12.23 -2.09 13.33
CA GLY A 2 -12.29 -2.96 12.16
C GLY A 2 -10.92 -2.99 11.50
N ASP A 3 -10.30 -4.16 11.44
CA ASP A 3 -9.05 -4.40 10.73
C ASP A 3 -9.36 -5.14 9.43
N ALA A 4 -8.60 -4.82 8.38
CA ALA A 4 -8.70 -5.50 7.09
C ALA A 4 -7.32 -5.92 6.59
N VAL A 5 -7.27 -7.07 5.91
CA VAL A 5 -6.08 -7.56 5.22
C VAL A 5 -6.36 -7.57 3.74
N VAL A 6 -5.44 -7.01 2.96
CA VAL A 6 -5.54 -6.96 1.50
C VAL A 6 -4.30 -7.60 0.89
N ALA A 7 -4.49 -8.60 0.04
CA ALA A 7 -3.43 -9.26 -0.69
C ALA A 7 -3.67 -9.15 -2.19
N VAL A 8 -2.62 -8.83 -2.94
CA VAL A 8 -2.66 -8.70 -4.40
C VAL A 8 -1.65 -9.68 -4.98
N PHE A 9 -2.09 -10.47 -5.96
CA PHE A 9 -1.28 -11.47 -6.64
C PHE A 9 -1.23 -11.17 -8.13
N LEU A 10 -0.04 -11.10 -8.72
CA LEU A 10 0.10 -11.05 -10.17
C LEU A 10 0.17 -12.47 -10.73
N THR A 11 -0.85 -12.90 -11.46
CA THR A 11 -0.93 -14.25 -12.01
C THR A 11 -0.25 -14.42 -13.37
N LYS A 12 -0.03 -13.33 -14.12
CA LYS A 12 0.68 -13.32 -15.40
C LYS A 12 1.15 -11.91 -15.74
N THR A 13 2.44 -11.74 -16.06
CA THR A 13 2.98 -10.50 -16.62
C THR A 13 2.77 -10.45 -18.13
N GLU A 14 2.25 -9.32 -18.61
CA GLU A 14 2.48 -8.91 -20.00
C GLU A 14 3.61 -7.85 -19.97
N PRO A 15 4.62 -7.95 -20.85
CA PRO A 15 5.68 -6.95 -20.93
C PRO A 15 5.07 -5.57 -21.24
N GLY A 16 5.02 -4.70 -20.25
CA GLY A 16 4.32 -3.43 -20.38
C GLY A 16 4.37 -2.57 -19.12
N ARG A 17 4.18 -1.26 -19.31
CA ARG A 17 4.32 -0.20 -18.29
C ARG A 17 3.06 -0.07 -17.43
N TYR A 18 2.56 -1.16 -16.87
CA TYR A 18 1.37 -1.13 -16.02
C TYR A 18 1.77 -0.87 -14.56
N LEU A 19 1.41 0.29 -14.05
CA LEU A 19 1.39 0.59 -12.61
C LEU A 19 -0.07 0.50 -12.14
N PRO A 20 -0.57 -0.69 -11.81
CA PRO A 20 -1.95 -0.84 -11.36
C PRO A 20 -2.20 -0.07 -10.06
N LEU A 21 -3.41 0.48 -9.92
CA LEU A 21 -3.90 1.10 -8.71
C LEU A 21 -4.92 0.15 -8.04
N LEU A 22 -4.60 -0.32 -6.84
CA LEU A 22 -5.51 -1.10 -6.01
C LEU A 22 -6.49 -0.17 -5.30
N GLN A 23 -7.73 -0.12 -5.79
CA GLN A 23 -8.81 0.64 -5.14
C GLN A 23 -9.54 -0.24 -4.13
N LEU A 24 -9.61 0.23 -2.89
CA LEU A 24 -10.37 -0.44 -1.84
C LEU A 24 -11.86 -0.07 -1.94
N ARG A 25 -12.72 -0.80 -1.22
CA ARG A 25 -14.16 -0.53 -1.14
C ARG A 25 -14.66 -0.79 0.27
N GLY A 26 -15.77 -0.15 0.65
CA GLY A 26 -16.43 -0.37 1.94
C GLY A 26 -15.74 0.30 3.13
N LEU A 27 -14.85 1.26 2.90
CA LEU A 27 -14.24 2.07 3.94
C LEU A 27 -15.14 3.27 4.29
N ASP A 28 -15.00 3.76 5.52
CA ASP A 28 -15.56 5.05 5.92
C ASP A 28 -14.75 6.17 5.24
N PRO A 29 -15.35 7.00 4.36
CA PRO A 29 -14.62 7.98 3.56
C PRO A 29 -13.95 9.09 4.38
N ASP A 30 -14.49 9.37 5.57
CA ASP A 30 -14.07 10.46 6.45
C ASP A 30 -13.12 9.98 7.57
N ALA A 31 -12.90 8.66 7.67
CA ALA A 31 -11.94 8.09 8.60
C ALA A 31 -10.53 7.99 8.01
N ASP A 32 -9.54 8.15 8.87
CA ASP A 32 -8.14 7.84 8.55
C ASP A 32 -7.82 6.38 8.87
N TYR A 33 -6.93 5.81 8.05
CA TYR A 33 -6.45 4.45 8.20
C TYR A 33 -4.93 4.41 8.11
N VAL A 34 -4.31 3.60 8.96
CA VAL A 34 -2.92 3.19 8.80
C VAL A 34 -2.88 2.05 7.79
N LEU A 35 -2.24 2.29 6.65
CA LEU A 35 -1.93 1.30 5.63
C LEU A 35 -0.48 0.87 5.82
N GLU A 36 -0.25 -0.41 6.12
CA GLU A 36 1.07 -0.99 6.35
C GLU A 36 1.35 -2.10 5.34
N GLU A 37 2.44 -1.98 4.60
CA GLU A 37 2.96 -3.05 3.74
C GLU A 37 3.77 -4.05 4.57
N ILE A 38 3.49 -5.34 4.40
CA ILE A 38 4.04 -6.40 5.27
C ILE A 38 5.43 -6.84 4.82
N PHE A 39 5.70 -6.84 3.52
CA PHE A 39 6.96 -7.29 2.95
C PHE A 39 7.48 -6.28 1.94
N PRO A 40 8.73 -5.81 2.07
CA PRO A 40 9.34 -4.93 1.08
C PRO A 40 9.80 -5.72 -0.14
N ASN A 41 9.90 -5.04 -1.28
CA ASN A 41 10.59 -5.60 -2.45
C ASN A 41 12.11 -5.51 -2.28
N SER A 42 12.82 -6.44 -2.89
CA SER A 42 14.31 -6.51 -2.93
C SER A 42 14.91 -5.95 -4.22
N SER A 43 14.08 -5.43 -5.12
CA SER A 43 14.48 -4.87 -6.39
C SER A 43 13.83 -3.50 -6.62
N SER A 44 14.48 -2.66 -7.42
CA SER A 44 13.97 -1.37 -7.86
C SER A 44 14.12 -1.23 -9.36
N ARG A 45 13.22 -0.48 -9.98
CA ARG A 45 13.32 -0.15 -11.40
C ARG A 45 14.00 1.20 -11.56
N ASP A 46 15.11 1.20 -12.27
CA ASP A 46 15.80 2.40 -12.69
C ASP A 46 14.86 3.23 -13.58
N LYS A 47 14.66 4.51 -13.22
CA LYS A 47 13.64 5.36 -13.84
C LYS A 47 14.01 5.77 -15.27
N ASP A 48 15.30 5.84 -15.56
CA ASP A 48 15.83 6.36 -16.83
C ASP A 48 16.01 5.23 -17.84
N THR A 49 16.49 4.08 -17.37
CA THR A 49 16.79 2.92 -18.23
C THR A 49 15.71 1.84 -18.20
N GLY A 50 14.80 1.88 -17.22
CA GLY A 50 13.80 0.84 -17.01
C GLY A 50 14.38 -0.50 -16.53
N GLN A 51 15.70 -0.59 -16.32
CA GLN A 51 16.37 -1.79 -15.83
C GLN A 51 16.01 -2.07 -14.39
N ILE A 52 15.85 -3.34 -14.05
CA ILE A 52 15.64 -3.76 -12.66
C ILE A 52 17.00 -3.98 -12.00
N LYS A 53 17.19 -3.34 -10.84
CA LYS A 53 18.42 -3.42 -10.04
C LYS A 53 18.08 -3.99 -8.68
N MET A 54 18.92 -4.92 -8.20
CA MET A 54 18.83 -5.40 -6.82
C MET A 54 19.25 -4.28 -5.86
N THR A 55 18.52 -4.11 -4.77
CA THR A 55 18.72 -2.97 -3.86
C THR A 55 19.77 -3.21 -2.77
N GLY A 56 20.53 -4.30 -2.87
CA GLY A 56 21.63 -4.62 -1.96
C GLY A 56 21.20 -4.74 -0.49
N GLY A 57 19.94 -5.14 -0.23
CA GLY A 57 19.37 -5.24 1.11
C GLY A 57 18.59 -4.02 1.59
N THR A 58 18.51 -2.94 0.80
CA THR A 58 17.66 -1.79 1.14
C THR A 58 16.20 -2.08 0.80
N PRO A 59 15.26 -2.10 1.77
CA PRO A 59 13.86 -2.45 1.52
C PRO A 59 13.18 -1.43 0.60
N GLN A 60 12.45 -1.91 -0.42
CA GLN A 60 11.68 -1.08 -1.35
C GLN A 60 10.18 -1.25 -1.13
N TRP A 61 9.57 -0.28 -0.47
CA TRP A 61 8.13 -0.23 -0.20
C TRP A 61 7.36 0.41 -1.35
N GLN A 62 6.15 -0.08 -1.65
CA GLN A 62 5.26 0.45 -2.70
C GLN A 62 5.07 1.96 -2.59
N LEU A 63 4.90 2.47 -1.37
CA LEU A 63 4.69 3.89 -1.07
C LEU A 63 5.94 4.61 -0.56
N GLY A 64 7.12 4.00 -0.70
CA GLY A 64 8.40 4.54 -0.23
C GLY A 64 8.62 4.44 1.28
N ARG A 65 7.63 3.99 2.04
CA ARG A 65 7.69 3.72 3.48
C ARG A 65 6.82 2.51 3.81
N GLN A 66 7.14 1.82 4.91
CA GLN A 66 6.40 0.63 5.35
C GLN A 66 4.94 0.95 5.71
N ALA A 67 4.71 2.06 6.42
CA ALA A 67 3.38 2.46 6.87
C ALA A 67 3.07 3.94 6.58
N LEU A 68 1.84 4.22 6.16
CA LEU A 68 1.33 5.57 5.86
C LEU A 68 -0.11 5.71 6.38
N THR A 69 -0.44 6.88 6.94
CA THR A 69 -1.83 7.25 7.24
C THR A 69 -2.50 7.82 5.99
N VAL A 70 -3.65 7.26 5.63
CA VAL A 70 -4.40 7.61 4.42
C VAL A 70 -5.90 7.63 4.72
N SER A 71 -6.63 8.60 4.17
CA SER A 71 -8.08 8.66 4.31
C SER A 71 -8.76 7.50 3.56
N GLY A 72 -9.90 7.02 4.08
CA GLY A 72 -10.72 6.01 3.41
C GLY A 72 -11.14 6.46 2.02
N SER A 73 -11.46 7.75 1.84
CA SER A 73 -11.76 8.35 0.54
C SER A 73 -10.61 8.23 -0.47
N SER A 74 -9.36 8.44 -0.06
CA SER A 74 -8.20 8.31 -0.93
C SER A 74 -7.94 6.85 -1.31
N LEU A 75 -8.06 5.92 -0.34
CA LEU A 75 -7.91 4.48 -0.58
C LEU A 75 -8.96 3.92 -1.55
N MET A 76 -10.17 4.48 -1.55
CA MET A 76 -11.25 4.04 -2.45
C MET A 76 -11.23 4.72 -3.82
N LYS A 77 -10.84 6.01 -3.90
CA LYS A 77 -10.90 6.79 -5.15
C LYS A 77 -9.57 6.83 -5.91
N VAL A 78 -8.48 7.09 -5.20
CA VAL A 78 -7.13 7.16 -5.79
C VAL A 78 -6.51 5.77 -5.87
N GLY A 79 -6.69 4.97 -4.80
CA GLY A 79 -6.13 3.63 -4.70
C GLY A 79 -4.63 3.62 -4.35
N ILE A 80 -4.10 2.41 -4.19
CA ILE A 80 -2.71 2.15 -3.80
C ILE A 80 -1.94 1.73 -5.06
N PRO A 81 -0.88 2.45 -5.48
CA PRO A 81 -0.01 1.97 -6.54
C PRO A 81 0.69 0.68 -6.10
N VAL A 82 0.52 -0.38 -6.89
CA VAL A 82 1.18 -1.66 -6.66
C VAL A 82 2.16 -1.92 -7.79
N ARG A 83 3.44 -2.08 -7.45
CA ARG A 83 4.50 -2.49 -8.37
C ARG A 83 4.71 -3.98 -8.22
N LEU A 84 4.45 -4.69 -9.30
CA LEU A 84 4.66 -6.13 -9.47
C LEU A 84 5.52 -6.26 -10.73
N SER A 85 6.78 -6.63 -10.56
CA SER A 85 7.81 -6.59 -11.61
C SER A 85 8.05 -7.96 -12.25
N TYR A 86 7.69 -9.04 -11.55
CA TYR A 86 7.91 -10.41 -11.97
C TYR A 86 6.65 -11.26 -11.84
N ASP A 87 6.59 -12.35 -12.60
CA ASP A 87 5.59 -13.38 -12.42
C ASP A 87 5.66 -13.96 -11.01
N GLY A 88 4.52 -14.07 -10.35
CA GLY A 88 4.44 -14.55 -8.97
C GLY A 88 4.75 -13.47 -7.91
N ASP A 89 5.04 -12.22 -8.30
CA ASP A 89 5.11 -11.12 -7.34
C ASP A 89 3.77 -10.95 -6.61
N SER A 90 3.88 -10.63 -5.33
CA SER A 90 2.74 -10.34 -4.47
C SER A 90 3.02 -9.12 -3.62
N ALA A 91 1.95 -8.43 -3.25
CA ALA A 91 1.99 -7.35 -2.26
C ALA A 91 0.90 -7.61 -1.23
N ALA A 92 1.24 -7.40 0.04
CA ALA A 92 0.33 -7.59 1.16
C ALA A 92 0.30 -6.35 2.04
N PHE A 93 -0.91 -5.95 2.40
CA PHE A 93 -1.16 -4.78 3.23
C PHE A 93 -2.10 -5.11 4.39
N VAL A 94 -1.80 -4.53 5.55
CA VAL A 94 -2.71 -4.47 6.69
C VAL A 94 -3.26 -3.05 6.79
N LEU A 95 -4.58 -2.96 6.92
CA LEU A 95 -5.30 -1.70 7.07
C LEU A 95 -5.96 -1.64 8.45
N ARG A 96 -5.65 -0.59 9.20
CA ARG A 96 -6.17 -0.36 10.56
C ARG A 96 -6.79 1.02 10.66
N ARG A 97 -8.03 1.13 11.14
CA ARG A 97 -8.68 2.44 11.35
C ARG A 97 -7.97 3.20 12.47
N VAL A 98 -7.63 4.46 12.24
CA VAL A 98 -7.13 5.37 13.27
C VAL A 98 -8.30 5.69 14.21
N SER A 99 -8.12 5.40 15.50
CA SER A 99 -9.09 5.83 16.51
C SER A 99 -8.93 7.35 16.72
N PRO A 100 -10.02 8.12 16.81
CA PRO A 100 -9.90 9.52 17.18
C PRO A 100 -9.15 9.61 18.52
N PRO A 101 -8.30 10.64 18.73
CA PRO A 101 -7.71 10.87 20.03
C PRO A 101 -8.86 10.95 21.05
N ALA A 102 -8.74 10.22 22.16
CA ALA A 102 -9.70 10.32 23.25
C ALA A 102 -9.78 11.81 23.61
N GLY A 103 -10.91 12.45 23.29
CA GLY A 103 -11.13 13.85 23.65
C GLY A 103 -10.96 14.01 25.16
N PRO A 104 -10.61 15.21 25.65
CA PRO A 104 -10.47 15.44 27.07
C PRO A 104 -11.77 15.01 27.75
N SER A 105 -11.68 13.98 28.60
CA SER A 105 -12.76 13.54 29.47
C SER A 105 -13.26 14.78 30.20
N GLY A 106 -14.47 15.23 29.85
CA GLY A 106 -15.05 16.43 30.43
C GLY A 106 -15.10 16.29 31.95
N LEU A 107 -14.38 17.17 32.64
CA LEU A 107 -14.70 17.50 34.02
C LEU A 107 -15.82 18.54 33.94
N SER A 108 -17.04 18.03 34.15
CA SER A 108 -18.20 18.81 34.60
C SER A 108 -18.01 19.22 36.05
#